data_AF-A0A4V2NHM0-F1
#
_entry.id   AF-A0A4V2NHM0-F1
#
_cell.length_a   1.000
_cell.length_b   1.000
_cell.length_c   1.000
_cell.angle_alpha   90.00
_cell.angle_beta   90.00
_cell.angle_gamma   90.00
#
_symmetry.space_group_name_H-M   'P 1'
#
loop_
_entity.id
_entity.type
_entity.pdbx_description
1 polymer ?
#
loop_
_entity_poly.entity_id
_entity_poly.type
_entity_poly.pdbx_seq_one_letter_code
_entity_poly.pdbx_strand_id
1 'polypeptide(L)'
;MTPNSDNHDPRAETVRKLVERIGKSQFWIATTIGISERRLRYLIAGSREVDGKTTDVEMTYPEQFALESLAQAAETLNQERPRTAKFDRPSTSVDASGKRTINVKVRRSGSV
;
A
#
# COMPACT_ATOMS: atom_id res chain seq x y z
N MET A 1 12.88 -12.99 2.86
CA MET A 1 12.89 -13.44 1.45
C MET A 1 14.33 -13.71 1.03
N THR A 2 14.59 -14.77 0.26
CA THR A 2 15.93 -15.05 -0.30
C THR A 2 15.96 -14.55 -1.75
N PRO A 3 16.96 -13.75 -2.16
CA PRO A 3 17.08 -13.31 -3.54
C PRO A 3 17.25 -14.50 -4.51
N ASN A 4 16.37 -14.63 -5.50
CA ASN A 4 16.56 -15.50 -6.66
C ASN A 4 16.24 -14.73 -7.95
N SER A 5 17.22 -14.58 -8.84
CA SER A 5 17.09 -13.84 -10.12
C SER A 5 16.30 -14.60 -11.19
N ASP A 6 16.17 -15.92 -11.08
CA ASP A 6 15.46 -16.74 -12.09
C ASP A 6 13.96 -16.43 -12.13
N ASN A 7 13.43 -15.83 -11.06
CA ASN A 7 12.03 -15.38 -10.94
C ASN A 7 11.83 -13.92 -11.36
N HIS A 8 12.82 -13.31 -12.02
CA HIS A 8 12.70 -11.93 -12.47
C HIS A 8 11.62 -11.79 -13.56
N ASP A 9 10.62 -10.96 -13.28
CA ASP A 9 9.58 -10.56 -14.23
C ASP A 9 9.59 -9.03 -14.41
N PRO A 10 10.15 -8.53 -15.53
CA PRO A 10 10.33 -7.09 -15.76
C PRO A 10 9.03 -6.36 -16.12
N ARG A 11 7.89 -7.07 -16.25
CA ARG A 11 6.64 -6.53 -16.77
C ARG A 11 6.01 -5.51 -15.81
N ALA A 12 5.44 -4.46 -16.39
CA ALA A 12 4.69 -3.43 -15.67
C ALA A 12 3.48 -3.97 -14.89
N GLU A 13 2.90 -5.09 -15.33
CA GLU A 13 1.81 -5.75 -14.61
C GLU A 13 2.27 -6.26 -13.23
N THR A 14 3.48 -6.79 -13.14
CA THR A 14 4.06 -7.29 -11.89
C THR A 14 4.34 -6.13 -10.94
N VAL A 15 4.84 -5.00 -11.46
CA VAL A 15 4.98 -3.75 -10.69
C VAL A 15 3.63 -3.32 -10.11
N ARG A 16 2.57 -3.29 -10.93
CA ARG A 16 1.21 -2.89 -10.49
C ARG A 16 0.70 -3.78 -9.36
N LYS A 17 0.84 -5.10 -9.50
CA LYS A 17 0.45 -6.07 -8.45
C LYS A 17 1.19 -5.82 -7.15
N LEU A 18 2.50 -5.57 -7.20
CA LEU A 18 3.30 -5.30 -6.01
C LEU A 18 2.90 -3.97 -5.33
N VAL A 19 2.71 -2.91 -6.12
CA VAL A 19 2.28 -1.60 -5.61
C VAL A 19 0.89 -1.69 -4.95
N GLU A 20 -0.04 -2.42 -5.56
CA GLU A 20 -1.37 -2.67 -5.01
C GLU A 20 -1.30 -3.44 -3.69
N ARG A 21 -0.49 -4.52 -3.63
CA ARG A 21 -0.28 -5.31 -2.41
C ARG A 21 0.29 -4.48 -1.25
N ILE A 22 1.20 -3.54 -1.54
CA ILE A 22 1.77 -2.65 -0.52
C ILE A 22 0.70 -1.69 0.05
N GLY A 23 -0.22 -1.20 -0.79
CA GLY A 23 -1.34 -0.35 -0.36
C GLY A 23 -0.93 1.02 0.22
N LYS A 24 0.24 1.53 -0.17
CA LYS A 24 0.75 2.87 0.22
C LYS A 24 0.84 3.79 -0.99
N SER A 25 1.05 5.09 -0.76
CA SER A 25 1.24 6.05 -1.84
C SER A 25 2.52 5.75 -2.63
N GLN A 26 2.50 6.04 -3.93
CA GLN A 26 3.67 5.83 -4.81
C GLN A 26 4.90 6.61 -4.32
N PHE A 27 4.71 7.84 -3.83
CA PHE A 27 5.79 8.63 -3.21
C PHE A 27 6.44 7.91 -2.03
N TRP A 28 5.62 7.35 -1.13
CA TRP A 28 6.12 6.62 0.03
C TRP A 28 6.88 5.35 -0.38
N ILE A 29 6.33 4.59 -1.33
CA ILE A 29 6.97 3.38 -1.86
C ILE A 29 8.32 3.71 -2.47
N ALA A 30 8.37 4.69 -3.38
CA ALA A 30 9.59 5.09 -4.09
C ALA A 30 10.69 5.55 -3.11
N THR A 31 10.33 6.38 -2.14
CA THR A 31 11.26 6.84 -1.08
C THR A 31 11.78 5.68 -0.25
N THR A 32 10.92 4.70 0.07
CA THR A 32 11.27 3.55 0.92
C THR A 32 12.25 2.61 0.23
N ILE A 33 12.10 2.36 -1.08
CA ILE A 33 12.99 1.49 -1.85
C ILE A 33 14.18 2.22 -2.48
N GLY A 34 14.28 3.55 -2.30
CA GLY A 34 15.41 4.35 -2.76
C GLY A 34 15.40 4.72 -4.25
N ILE A 35 14.23 4.79 -4.90
CA ILE A 35 14.09 5.27 -6.27
C ILE A 35 13.32 6.59 -6.33
N SER A 36 13.43 7.32 -7.44
CA SER A 36 12.59 8.50 -7.65
C SER A 36 11.12 8.10 -7.86
N GLU A 37 10.18 8.92 -7.40
CA GLU A 37 8.75 8.71 -7.67
C GLU A 37 8.47 8.68 -9.19
N ARG A 38 9.21 9.48 -9.97
CA ARG A 38 9.12 9.48 -11.43
C ARG A 38 9.50 8.12 -12.03
N ARG A 39 10.56 7.47 -11.52
CA ARG A 39 10.96 6.12 -11.95
C ARG A 39 9.84 5.13 -11.66
N LEU A 40 9.26 5.14 -10.45
CA LEU A 40 8.15 4.26 -10.09
C LEU A 40 6.94 4.46 -11.02
N ARG A 41 6.57 5.69 -11.34
CA ARG A 41 5.47 5.99 -12.28
C ARG A 41 5.72 5.38 -13.66
N TYR A 42 6.95 5.47 -14.17
CA TYR A 42 7.29 4.86 -15.45
C TYR A 42 7.29 3.33 -15.42
N LEU A 43 7.75 2.72 -14.31
CA LEU A 43 7.66 1.27 -14.12
C LEU A 43 6.21 0.78 -14.11
N ILE A 44 5.30 1.54 -13.49
CA ILE A 44 3.86 1.24 -13.48
C ILE A 44 3.25 1.40 -14.88
N ALA A 45 3.62 2.47 -15.60
CA ALA A 45 3.16 2.74 -16.96
C ALA A 45 3.68 1.72 -17.97
N GLY A 46 4.90 1.20 -17.77
CA GLY A 46 5.61 0.29 -18.67
C GLY A 46 6.31 0.97 -19.84
N SER A 47 6.10 2.27 -20.03
CA SER A 47 6.76 3.06 -21.06
C SER A 47 6.88 4.53 -20.65
N ARG A 48 7.71 5.27 -21.37
CA ARG A 48 7.85 6.73 -21.25
C ARG A 48 8.09 7.36 -22.61
N GLU A 49 7.70 8.61 -22.75
CA GLU A 49 8.05 9.42 -23.92
C GLU A 49 9.38 10.16 -23.68
N VAL A 50 10.29 10.06 -24.65
CA VAL A 50 11.56 10.79 -24.69
C VAL A 50 11.74 11.32 -26.11
N ASP A 51 11.83 12.65 -26.26
CA ASP A 51 12.03 13.32 -27.55
C ASP A 51 11.03 12.86 -28.65
N GLY A 52 9.76 12.72 -28.28
CA GLY A 52 8.69 12.28 -29.18
C GLY A 52 8.69 10.78 -29.50
N LYS A 53 9.55 9.99 -28.84
CA LYS A 53 9.62 8.53 -29.00
C LYS A 53 9.15 7.82 -27.74
N THR A 54 8.27 6.85 -27.90
CA THR A 54 7.90 5.90 -26.84
C THR A 54 9.05 4.93 -26.61
N THR A 55 9.55 4.88 -25.38
CA THR A 55 10.58 3.95 -24.94
C THR A 55 10.01 3.05 -23.85
N ASP A 56 10.20 1.75 -23.98
CA ASP A 56 9.77 0.80 -22.96
C ASP A 56 10.58 0.97 -21.68
N VAL A 57 9.90 0.79 -20.55
CA VAL A 57 10.48 0.95 -19.23
C VAL A 57 10.30 -0.34 -18.47
N GLU A 58 11.40 -1.08 -18.39
CA GLU A 58 11.47 -2.36 -17.69
C GLU A 58 11.94 -2.17 -16.25
N MET A 59 11.38 -3.01 -15.38
CA MET A 59 11.84 -3.17 -14.01
C MET A 59 13.10 -4.01 -13.99
N THR A 60 14.10 -3.58 -13.23
CA THR A 60 15.31 -4.37 -12.97
C THR A 60 15.09 -5.35 -11.81
N TYR A 61 15.88 -6.41 -11.76
CA TYR A 61 15.78 -7.40 -10.67
C TYR A 61 15.90 -6.78 -9.25
N PRO A 62 16.84 -5.86 -8.98
CA PRO A 62 16.91 -5.20 -7.67
C PRO A 62 15.65 -4.41 -7.32
N GLU A 63 15.04 -3.73 -8.29
CA GLU A 63 13.77 -3.00 -8.10
C GLU A 63 12.64 -3.98 -7.77
N GLN A 64 12.57 -5.12 -8.47
CA GLN A 64 11.61 -6.17 -8.17
C GLN A 64 11.78 -6.70 -6.75
N PHE A 65 13.00 -7.11 -6.39
CA PHE A 65 13.28 -7.69 -5.08
C PHE A 65 12.95 -6.73 -3.93
N ALA A 66 13.25 -5.43 -4.11
CA ALA A 66 12.90 -4.41 -3.12
C ALA A 66 11.38 -4.26 -2.97
N LEU A 67 10.63 -4.24 -4.08
CA LEU A 67 9.17 -4.18 -4.05
C LEU A 67 8.53 -5.43 -3.45
N GLU A 68 9.05 -6.63 -3.75
CA GLU A 68 8.59 -7.90 -3.17
C GLU A 68 8.83 -7.96 -1.67
N SER A 69 10.02 -7.54 -1.22
CA SER A 69 10.36 -7.47 0.20
C SER A 69 9.48 -6.48 0.94
N LEU A 70 9.20 -5.32 0.33
CA LEU A 70 8.32 -4.32 0.91
C LEU A 70 6.85 -4.77 0.93
N ALA A 71 6.39 -5.46 -0.10
CA ALA A 71 5.05 -6.04 -0.15
C ALA A 71 4.86 -7.09 0.96
N GLN A 72 5.84 -7.98 1.14
CA GLN A 72 5.83 -8.97 2.22
C GLN A 72 5.78 -8.30 3.60
N ALA A 73 6.62 -7.28 3.83
CA ALA A 73 6.62 -6.53 5.10
C ALA A 73 5.29 -5.80 5.36
N ALA A 74 4.69 -5.20 4.32
CA ALA A 74 3.41 -4.51 4.43
C ALA A 74 2.26 -5.47 4.78
N GLU A 75 2.26 -6.67 4.20
CA GLU A 75 1.28 -7.72 4.52
C GLU A 75 1.38 -8.15 5.99
N THR A 76 2.58 -8.38 6.51
CA THR A 76 2.79 -8.72 7.93
C THR A 76 2.31 -7.60 8.86
N LEU A 77 2.64 -6.34 8.56
CA LEU A 77 2.20 -5.19 9.36
C LEU A 77 0.68 -4.99 9.33
N ASN A 78 0.03 -5.30 8.20
CA ASN A 78 -1.43 -5.21 8.06
C ASN A 78 -2.15 -6.36 8.77
N GLN A 79 -1.52 -7.53 8.89
CA GLN A 79 -2.04 -8.68 9.65
C GLN A 79 -1.96 -8.45 11.17
N GLU A 80 -0.88 -7.83 11.64
CA GLU A 80 -0.68 -7.55 13.07
C GLU A 80 -1.54 -6.40 13.61
N ARG A 81 -2.00 -5.48 12.74
CA ARG A 81 -3.03 -4.52 13.15
C ARG A 81 -4.37 -5.26 13.27
N PRO A 82 -4.94 -5.44 14.48
CA PRO A 82 -6.33 -5.84 14.56
C PRO A 82 -7.13 -4.80 13.76
N ARG A 83 -7.98 -5.27 12.84
CA ARG A 83 -8.93 -4.42 12.09
C ARG A 83 -9.50 -3.43 13.08
N THR A 84 -9.12 -2.16 12.94
CA THR A 84 -9.52 -1.14 13.90
C THR A 84 -11.03 -1.21 14.03
N ALA A 85 -11.50 -1.54 15.24
CA ALA A 85 -12.92 -1.63 15.47
C ALA A 85 -13.53 -0.30 15.03
N LYS A 86 -14.47 -0.37 14.07
CA LYS A 86 -15.13 0.85 13.59
C LYS A 86 -16.03 1.31 14.72
N PHE A 87 -15.59 2.34 15.44
CA PHE A 87 -16.44 2.98 16.44
C PHE A 87 -17.48 3.83 15.70
N ASP A 88 -18.73 3.73 16.13
CA ASP A 88 -19.75 4.67 15.71
C ASP A 88 -19.40 6.08 16.19
N ARG A 89 -19.94 7.10 15.49
CA ARG A 89 -19.81 8.48 15.94
C ARG A 89 -20.33 8.58 17.38
N PRO A 90 -19.56 9.17 18.32
CA PRO A 90 -20.00 9.34 19.69
C PRO A 90 -21.31 10.14 19.71
N SER A 91 -22.31 9.64 20.42
CA SER A 91 -23.51 10.40 20.74
C SER A 91 -23.44 10.91 22.18
N THR A 92 -23.90 12.13 22.39
CA THR A 92 -23.97 12.75 23.72
C THR A 92 -25.43 12.81 24.16
N SER A 93 -25.71 12.34 25.37
CA SER A 93 -27.02 12.50 26.03
C SER A 93 -26.85 13.22 27.36
N VAL A 94 -27.88 13.92 27.80
CA VAL A 94 -27.96 14.56 29.12
C VAL A 94 -29.07 13.85 29.89
N ASP A 95 -28.79 13.37 31.09
CA ASP A 95 -29.81 12.79 31.95
C ASP A 95 -30.67 13.86 32.65
N ALA A 96 -31.75 13.45 33.31
CA ALA A 96 -32.66 14.36 34.00
C ALA A 96 -32.00 15.11 35.17
N SER A 97 -30.80 14.70 35.61
CA SER A 97 -30.01 15.38 36.64
C SER A 97 -29.01 16.41 36.07
N GLY A 98 -29.00 16.59 34.74
CA GLY A 98 -28.11 17.52 34.05
C GLY A 98 -26.72 16.94 33.73
N LYS A 99 -26.49 15.66 33.99
CA LYS A 99 -25.19 15.01 33.77
C LYS A 99 -25.07 14.57 32.31
N ARG A 100 -23.96 14.96 31.66
CA ARG A 100 -23.64 14.56 30.28
C ARG A 100 -22.95 13.21 30.25
N THR A 101 -23.45 12.31 29.42
CA THR A 101 -22.84 11.01 29.10
C THR A 101 -22.49 10.92 27.62
N ILE A 102 -21.30 10.38 27.34
CA ILE A 102 -20.82 10.10 25.98
C ILE A 102 -20.97 8.60 25.73
N ASN A 103 -21.77 8.23 24.73
CA ASN A 103 -21.98 6.85 24.34
C ASN A 103 -21.24 6.56 23.03
N VAL A 104 -20.37 5.55 23.03
CA VAL A 104 -19.66 5.07 21.84
C VAL A 104 -19.97 3.60 21.64
N LYS A 105 -20.58 3.26 20.51
CA LYS A 105 -20.87 1.86 20.16
C LYS A 105 -19.76 1.30 19.29
N VAL A 106 -19.27 0.11 19.63
CA VAL A 106 -18.28 -0.62 18.83
C VAL A 106 -19.00 -1.41 17.75
N ARG A 107 -18.73 -1.15 16.46
CA ARG A 107 -19.17 -2.05 15.39
C ARG A 107 -18.15 -3.17 15.26
N ARG A 108 -18.54 -4.39 15.61
CA ARG A 108 -17.80 -5.60 15.19
C ARG A 108 -18.02 -5.77 13.69
N SER A 109 -16.97 -5.66 12.89
CA SER A 109 -17.02 -6.06 11.49
C SER A 109 -17.26 -7.56 11.45
N GLY A 110 -18.41 -7.98 10.91
CA GLY A 110 -18.74 -9.40 10.71
C GLY A 110 -17.66 -10.09 9.88
N SER A 111 -17.25 -11.28 10.33
CA SER A 111 -16.53 -12.26 9.52
C SER A 111 -17.52 -12.81 8.51
N VAL A 112 -17.23 -12.66 7.22
CA VAL A 112 -17.79 -13.49 6.15
C VAL A 112 -16.73 -14.52 5.80
#